data_AF-S4GVL1-F1
#
_entry.id   AF-S4GVL1-F1
#
_cell.length_a   1.000
_cell.length_b   1.000
_cell.length_c   1.000
_cell.angle_alpha   90.00
_cell.angle_beta   90.00
_cell.angle_gamma   90.00
#
_symmetry.space_group_name_H-M   'P 1'
#
loop_
_entity.id
_entity.type
_entity.pdbx_description
1 polymer ?
#
loop_
_entity_poly.entity_id
_entity_poly.type
_entity_poly.pdbx_seq_one_letter_code
_entity_poly.pdbx_strand_id
1 'polypeptide(L)'
;MNIKLLIDSYVRIRERTTLMRNKLHVFSVKKCLAVATSAVACVAMIGSTAVSASALVDLPNDSVANVNTNWQIKDNKVASYILGEIRNLRLKYYQDGVTLLNGMPLVDYVASKGLTKEQYIDGIRYDRANEEDAYRRAEETAKHGKIDHLGPDGVSLPDYTGRKAWGENLAWGEDAKESMHDWARKDEESQLHQANGMINSYNAHLYQILNPENISFGYGEASGGPYGKVSALTLSTKVGDTDYQDGKLNSNNATHLDFAWIVRDNDIAVGANAYSNKTLEYRWLSYNLSTQQWATIADWSTGNWASWVTRPGDYWLHCEVRDPYTKKVILEKTIAFHYTVPSQTVIAGTYAAWQGNSVLLGATTNNPNGSTKIKIYDYNAKQWVEGFDGPWALWSPRPGIYWTHFEAYDQNGNLSDVKTYAFGV
;
A
#
# COMPACT_ATOMS: atom_id res chain seq x y z
N MET A 1 50.58 17.61 -34.98
CA MET A 1 50.08 17.18 -33.67
C MET A 1 48.63 17.68 -33.58
N ASN A 2 47.68 16.73 -33.56
CA ASN A 2 46.24 16.83 -33.87
C ASN A 2 45.47 17.93 -33.08
N ILE A 3 44.68 18.86 -33.66
CA ILE A 3 43.31 18.77 -34.26
C ILE A 3 42.26 18.38 -33.19
N LYS A 4 41.15 19.08 -32.84
CA LYS A 4 40.13 19.99 -33.47
C LYS A 4 39.36 20.75 -32.33
N LEU A 5 39.07 22.07 -32.38
CA LEU A 5 37.83 22.78 -32.87
C LEU A 5 36.51 22.42 -32.14
N LEU A 6 35.46 23.26 -31.97
CA LEU A 6 35.13 24.70 -32.13
C LEU A 6 33.69 24.85 -31.52
N ILE A 7 33.38 25.90 -30.75
CA ILE A 7 32.37 26.96 -30.99
C ILE A 7 31.23 26.59 -31.97
N ASP A 8 29.96 26.73 -31.54
CA ASP A 8 29.03 27.60 -32.26
C ASP A 8 27.81 28.09 -31.45
N SER A 9 27.56 29.38 -31.66
CA SER A 9 26.41 30.21 -31.28
C SER A 9 25.43 30.33 -32.45
N TYR A 10 24.21 30.85 -32.22
CA TYR A 10 23.25 31.53 -33.14
C TYR A 10 21.80 31.10 -32.80
N VAL A 11 20.71 31.87 -32.89
CA VAL A 11 20.46 33.28 -33.21
C VAL A 11 19.04 33.64 -32.70
N ARG A 12 18.82 34.92 -32.42
CA ARG A 12 17.55 35.53 -31.99
C ARG A 12 16.87 36.19 -33.20
N ILE A 13 15.61 35.84 -33.52
CA ILE A 13 14.74 36.59 -34.47
C ILE A 13 13.32 36.68 -33.89
N ARG A 14 12.71 37.87 -33.99
CA ARG A 14 11.30 38.21 -33.67
C ARG A 14 10.39 37.91 -34.87
N GLU A 15 9.14 37.47 -34.64
CA GLU A 15 7.87 38.19 -34.93
C GLU A 15 6.62 37.28 -34.75
N ARG A 16 5.44 37.89 -34.88
CA ARG A 16 4.15 37.71 -34.17
C ARG A 16 3.25 36.51 -34.55
N THR A 17 2.23 36.33 -33.69
CA THR A 17 0.88 35.68 -33.87
C THR A 17 0.88 34.15 -33.97
N THR A 18 0.22 33.38 -33.10
CA THR A 18 -1.23 33.33 -32.83
C THR A 18 -1.52 32.50 -31.57
N LEU A 19 -2.63 32.80 -30.87
CA LEU A 19 -3.23 32.04 -29.76
C LEU A 19 -3.17 30.51 -29.95
N MET A 20 -2.69 29.79 -28.95
CA MET A 20 -3.34 28.57 -28.48
C MET A 20 -3.00 28.32 -27.01
N ARG A 21 -4.04 28.24 -26.18
CA ARG A 21 -3.99 27.81 -24.79
C ARG A 21 -3.39 26.41 -24.73
N ASN A 22 -2.33 26.22 -23.95
CA ASN A 22 -2.08 24.96 -23.26
C ASN A 22 -1.37 25.26 -21.94
N LYS A 23 -2.02 24.83 -20.85
CA LYS A 23 -1.49 24.86 -19.49
C LYS A 23 -0.24 23.99 -19.44
N LEU A 24 0.94 24.60 -19.38
CA LEU A 24 2.13 23.91 -18.87
C LEU A 24 2.14 24.01 -17.36
N HIS A 25 2.04 22.85 -16.70
CA HIS A 25 2.40 22.71 -15.30
C HIS A 25 3.89 23.06 -15.14
N VAL A 26 4.14 24.19 -14.48
CA VAL A 26 5.47 24.59 -14.04
C VAL A 26 5.82 23.71 -12.84
N PHE A 27 6.76 22.77 -13.03
CA PHE A 27 7.47 22.13 -11.93
C PHE A 27 8.25 23.20 -11.17
N SER A 28 7.69 23.66 -10.04
CA SER A 28 8.37 24.54 -9.10
C SER A 28 9.08 23.69 -8.05
N VAL A 29 10.37 23.45 -8.25
CA VAL A 29 11.28 23.07 -7.18
C VAL A 29 11.35 24.24 -6.20
N LYS A 30 10.72 24.12 -5.01
CA LYS A 30 10.95 25.02 -3.89
C LYS A 30 11.12 24.25 -2.58
N LYS A 31 12.37 24.35 -2.12
CA LYS A 31 12.98 23.95 -0.86
C LYS A 31 12.06 24.18 0.35
N CYS A 32 11.86 23.15 1.17
CA CYS A 32 11.45 23.33 2.57
C CYS A 32 12.56 24.08 3.31
N LEU A 33 12.19 25.21 3.91
CA LEU A 33 13.02 25.90 4.88
C LEU A 33 12.56 25.40 6.25
N ALA A 34 13.29 24.46 6.83
CA ALA A 34 13.01 23.97 8.17
C ALA A 34 13.83 24.78 9.18
N VAL A 35 13.13 25.44 10.12
CA VAL A 35 13.73 26.03 11.32
C VAL A 35 13.17 25.24 12.49
N ALA A 36 13.93 24.27 12.98
CA ALA A 36 13.62 23.59 14.23
C ALA A 36 14.33 24.34 15.37
N THR A 37 13.57 25.02 16.22
CA THR A 37 14.05 25.41 17.55
C THR A 37 13.51 24.39 18.54
N SER A 38 14.32 23.38 18.86
CA SER A 38 14.05 22.48 19.98
C SER A 38 14.39 23.23 21.28
N ALA A 39 13.37 23.55 22.09
CA ALA A 39 13.59 23.98 23.46
C ALA A 39 13.94 22.75 24.32
N VAL A 40 15.20 22.30 24.24
CA VAL A 40 15.73 21.27 25.15
C VAL A 40 16.16 21.95 26.46
N ALA A 41 15.33 21.86 27.50
CA ALA A 41 15.75 22.19 28.85
C ALA A 41 16.55 21.00 29.43
N CYS A 42 17.87 21.03 29.26
CA CYS A 42 18.78 20.06 29.87
C CYS A 42 18.77 20.19 31.40
N VAL A 43 18.33 19.15 32.11
CA VAL A 43 18.75 18.92 33.50
C VAL A 43 19.45 17.57 33.55
N ALA A 44 20.79 17.61 33.60
CA ALA A 44 21.63 16.46 33.85
C ALA A 44 21.50 16.03 35.31
N MET A 45 21.22 14.76 35.58
CA MET A 45 21.54 14.14 36.85
C MET A 45 22.47 12.96 36.62
N ILE A 46 23.74 13.18 36.97
CA ILE A 46 24.77 12.17 37.11
C ILE A 46 24.55 11.46 38.44
N GLY A 47 24.47 10.13 38.41
CA GLY A 47 24.41 9.30 39.61
C GLY A 47 24.69 7.85 39.26
N SER A 48 25.96 7.50 39.15
CA SER A 48 26.43 6.13 38.98
C SER A 48 26.28 5.34 40.29
N THR A 49 25.54 4.23 40.25
CA THR A 49 25.87 3.00 41.00
C THR A 49 25.37 1.80 40.20
N ALA A 50 26.23 0.79 40.04
CA ALA A 50 25.86 -0.48 39.43
C ALA A 50 24.93 -1.26 40.37
N VAL A 51 23.84 -1.81 39.84
CA VAL A 51 23.04 -2.82 40.54
C VAL A 51 22.62 -3.90 39.55
N SER A 52 22.73 -5.13 40.03
CA SER A 52 22.64 -6.40 39.34
C SER A 52 21.27 -6.69 38.73
N ALA A 53 21.27 -7.63 37.78
CA ALA A 53 20.11 -8.20 37.11
C ALA A 53 18.99 -8.66 38.05
N SER A 54 17.78 -8.68 37.49
CA SER A 54 16.47 -9.09 38.04
C SER A 54 15.73 -8.04 38.87
N ALA A 55 15.23 -7.02 38.20
CA ALA A 55 13.91 -6.47 38.51
C ALA A 55 13.18 -6.29 37.17
N LEU A 56 12.13 -7.08 36.96
CA LEU A 56 11.08 -6.71 36.02
C LEU A 56 10.64 -5.31 36.43
N VAL A 57 10.95 -4.32 35.59
CA VAL A 57 10.32 -3.01 35.74
C VAL A 57 8.85 -3.26 35.43
N ASP A 58 8.03 -3.30 36.48
CA ASP A 58 6.62 -3.01 36.35
C ASP A 58 6.55 -1.68 35.58
N LEU A 59 6.19 -1.77 34.30
CA LEU A 59 5.70 -0.61 33.58
C LEU A 59 4.65 -0.01 34.50
N PRO A 60 4.77 1.26 34.92
CA PRO A 60 3.77 1.85 35.78
C PRO A 60 2.43 1.67 35.09
N ASN A 61 1.62 0.75 35.62
CA ASN A 61 0.19 0.75 35.41
C ASN A 61 -0.36 1.89 36.26
N ASP A 62 0.20 3.08 36.07
CA ASP A 62 -0.46 4.27 36.49
C ASP A 62 -1.62 4.39 35.52
N SER A 63 -2.79 4.00 36.01
CA SER A 63 -4.04 4.61 35.63
C SER A 63 -3.93 6.12 35.91
N VAL A 64 -3.12 6.84 35.13
CA VAL A 64 -3.00 8.29 35.20
C VAL A 64 -4.28 8.85 34.63
N ALA A 65 -4.95 9.67 35.43
CA ALA A 65 -6.23 10.31 35.17
C ALA A 65 -6.48 10.52 33.67
N ASN A 66 -7.56 9.93 33.14
CA ASN A 66 -8.15 10.32 31.88
C ASN A 66 -8.20 11.85 31.83
N VAL A 67 -7.37 12.47 30.99
CA VAL A 67 -7.53 13.89 30.69
C VAL A 67 -8.89 13.99 30.02
N ASN A 68 -9.81 14.63 30.73
CA ASN A 68 -11.20 14.77 30.33
C ASN A 68 -11.28 15.79 29.18
N THR A 69 -10.78 15.42 28.00
CA THR A 69 -11.13 16.12 26.78
C THR A 69 -12.47 15.57 26.28
N ASN A 70 -13.40 16.47 25.97
CA ASN A 70 -14.64 16.13 25.28
C ASN A 70 -14.40 15.91 23.78
N TRP A 71 -13.15 16.03 23.32
CA TRP A 71 -12.77 15.83 21.94
C TRP A 71 -13.10 14.40 21.50
N GLN A 72 -13.64 14.29 20.29
CA GLN A 72 -13.95 13.03 19.64
C GLN A 72 -13.04 12.91 18.42
N ILE A 73 -12.50 11.71 18.22
CA ILE A 73 -11.65 11.42 17.06
C ILE A 73 -12.39 11.82 15.79
N LYS A 74 -11.81 12.74 15.02
CA LYS A 74 -12.47 13.34 13.85
C LYS A 74 -12.66 12.32 12.74
N ASP A 75 -11.64 11.51 12.47
CA ASP A 75 -11.71 10.42 11.51
C ASP A 75 -10.91 9.20 12.00
N ASN A 76 -11.63 8.16 12.41
CA ASN A 76 -11.04 6.93 12.92
C ASN A 76 -10.21 6.18 11.85
N LYS A 77 -10.52 6.32 10.56
CA LYS A 77 -9.75 5.67 9.50
C LYS A 77 -8.41 6.36 9.31
N VAL A 78 -8.39 7.69 9.36
CA VAL A 78 -7.15 8.48 9.29
C VAL A 78 -6.30 8.22 10.54
N ALA A 79 -6.90 8.26 11.73
CA ALA A 79 -6.20 7.98 12.99
C ALA A 79 -5.56 6.58 12.99
N SER A 80 -6.32 5.54 12.57
CA SER A 80 -5.81 4.16 12.46
C SER A 80 -4.68 4.06 11.44
N TYR A 81 -4.81 4.74 10.28
CA TYR A 81 -3.79 4.78 9.25
C TYR A 81 -2.48 5.41 9.73
N ILE A 82 -2.53 6.61 10.34
CA ILE A 82 -1.33 7.30 10.84
C ILE A 82 -0.63 6.45 11.92
N LEU A 83 -1.40 5.82 12.83
CA LEU A 83 -0.85 4.91 13.83
C LEU A 83 -0.12 3.73 13.17
N GLY A 84 -0.76 3.11 12.17
CA GLY A 84 -0.16 2.04 11.39
C GLY A 84 1.14 2.46 10.72
N GLU A 85 1.17 3.62 10.05
CA GLU A 85 2.36 4.12 9.37
C GLU A 85 3.51 4.43 10.32
N ILE A 86 3.24 5.05 11.49
CA ILE A 86 4.28 5.29 12.50
C ILE A 86 4.88 3.97 12.98
N ARG A 87 4.04 2.97 13.28
CA ARG A 87 4.52 1.64 13.70
C ARG A 87 5.34 0.95 12.60
N ASN A 88 4.90 1.05 11.34
CA ASN A 88 5.63 0.51 10.18
C ASN A 88 6.99 1.18 10.00
N LEU A 89 7.07 2.50 10.17
CA LEU A 89 8.35 3.23 10.12
C LEU A 89 9.26 2.80 11.28
N ARG A 90 8.74 2.74 12.50
CA ARG A 90 9.49 2.24 13.66
C ARG A 90 10.02 0.83 13.42
N LEU A 91 9.22 -0.07 12.86
CA LEU A 91 9.64 -1.42 12.50
C LEU A 91 10.75 -1.42 11.43
N LYS A 92 10.56 -0.68 10.33
CA LYS A 92 11.54 -0.55 9.23
C LYS A 92 12.91 -0.19 9.79
N TYR A 93 13.00 0.93 10.51
CA TYR A 93 14.27 1.47 10.98
C TYR A 93 14.83 0.70 12.19
N TYR A 94 13.98 0.04 12.98
CA TYR A 94 14.46 -0.85 14.03
C TYR A 94 15.18 -2.07 13.44
N GLN A 95 14.74 -2.57 12.29
CA GLN A 95 15.26 -3.79 11.67
C GLN A 95 16.40 -3.56 10.68
N ASP A 96 16.63 -2.34 10.21
CA ASP A 96 17.65 -2.09 9.18
C ASP A 96 19.09 -2.25 9.67
N GLY A 97 19.30 -2.21 11.00
CA GLY A 97 20.60 -2.36 11.64
C GLY A 97 21.59 -1.21 11.40
N VAL A 98 21.17 -0.13 10.75
CA VAL A 98 22.04 0.98 10.31
C VAL A 98 21.55 2.36 10.75
N THR A 99 20.25 2.53 11.03
CA THR A 99 19.74 3.81 11.54
C THR A 99 20.18 4.01 12.99
N LEU A 100 20.75 5.19 13.24
CA LEU A 100 21.22 5.59 14.55
C LEU A 100 20.26 6.62 15.15
N LEU A 101 20.11 6.60 16.48
CA LEU A 101 19.62 7.71 17.28
C LEU A 101 20.69 8.07 18.32
N ASN A 102 21.07 9.34 18.35
CA ASN A 102 22.09 9.88 19.26
C ASN A 102 23.39 9.05 19.27
N GLY A 103 23.87 8.66 18.09
CA GLY A 103 25.11 7.91 17.90
C GLY A 103 25.03 6.41 18.21
N MET A 104 23.85 5.89 18.52
CA MET A 104 23.62 4.48 18.85
C MET A 104 22.65 3.84 17.86
N PRO A 105 22.85 2.58 17.41
CA PRO A 105 21.87 1.88 16.59
C PRO A 105 20.48 1.94 17.22
N LEU A 106 19.43 2.15 16.43
CA LEU A 106 18.08 2.36 16.96
C LEU A 106 17.63 1.18 17.85
N VAL A 107 17.98 -0.06 17.48
CA VAL A 107 17.76 -1.25 18.29
C VAL A 107 18.38 -1.15 19.68
N ASP A 108 19.64 -0.70 19.76
CA ASP A 108 20.37 -0.54 21.01
C ASP A 108 19.84 0.66 21.80
N TYR A 109 19.47 1.75 21.12
CA TYR A 109 18.89 2.93 21.74
C TYR A 109 17.55 2.59 22.40
N VAL A 110 16.68 1.84 21.73
CA VAL A 110 15.42 1.33 22.30
C VAL A 110 15.67 0.42 23.49
N ALA A 111 16.63 -0.52 23.38
CA ALA A 111 17.00 -1.39 24.50
C ALA A 111 17.57 -0.59 25.69
N SER A 112 18.32 0.49 25.44
CA SER A 112 18.86 1.37 26.49
C SER A 112 17.76 2.11 27.27
N LYS A 113 16.58 2.27 26.66
CA LYS A 113 15.37 2.82 27.31
C LYS A 113 14.57 1.73 28.06
N GLY A 114 15.06 0.50 28.10
CA GLY A 114 14.41 -0.62 28.79
C GLY A 114 13.19 -1.19 28.05
N LEU A 115 13.05 -0.90 26.76
CA LEU A 115 11.91 -1.35 25.96
C LEU A 115 12.27 -2.59 25.13
N THR A 116 11.33 -3.53 25.03
CA THR A 116 11.39 -4.56 23.99
C THR A 116 10.97 -3.99 22.64
N LYS A 117 11.26 -4.73 21.55
CA LYS A 117 10.80 -4.41 20.20
C LYS A 117 9.27 -4.21 20.17
N GLU A 118 8.53 -5.12 20.80
CA GLU A 118 7.07 -5.10 20.89
C GLU A 118 6.58 -3.86 21.65
N GLN A 119 7.21 -3.53 22.77
CA GLN A 119 6.83 -2.34 23.55
C GLN A 119 7.11 -1.04 22.78
N TYR A 120 8.21 -0.96 22.03
CA TYR A 120 8.55 0.22 21.24
C TYR A 120 7.62 0.43 20.04
N ILE A 121 7.26 -0.65 19.34
CA ILE A 121 6.43 -0.60 18.12
C ILE A 121 4.95 -0.59 18.50
N ASP A 122 4.46 -1.59 19.23
CA ASP A 122 3.03 -1.73 19.51
C ASP A 122 2.55 -0.78 20.62
N GLY A 123 3.47 -0.33 21.49
CA GLY A 123 3.14 0.48 22.66
C GLY A 123 2.78 1.94 22.36
N ILE A 124 3.09 2.47 21.18
CA ILE A 124 2.65 3.81 20.79
C ILE A 124 1.13 3.84 20.56
N ARG A 125 0.46 4.89 21.04
CA ARG A 125 -1.00 5.04 20.99
C ARG A 125 -1.46 6.34 20.33
N TYR A 126 -2.65 6.33 19.78
CA TYR A 126 -3.35 7.55 19.38
C TYR A 126 -3.95 8.21 20.64
N ASP A 127 -3.96 9.54 20.71
CA ASP A 127 -4.47 10.29 21.85
C ASP A 127 -5.36 11.44 21.40
N ARG A 128 -6.62 11.43 21.85
CA ARG A 128 -7.59 12.50 21.52
C ARG A 128 -7.14 13.87 21.99
N ALA A 129 -6.41 13.98 23.10
CA ALA A 129 -5.90 15.26 23.56
C ALA A 129 -4.78 15.80 22.65
N ASN A 130 -3.91 14.91 22.14
CA ASN A 130 -2.95 15.29 21.12
C ASN A 130 -3.65 15.60 19.79
N GLU A 131 -4.75 14.93 19.44
CA GLU A 131 -5.52 15.24 18.23
C GLU A 131 -6.12 16.65 18.29
N GLU A 132 -6.72 17.01 19.43
CA GLU A 132 -7.18 18.37 19.70
C GLU A 132 -6.05 19.40 19.56
N ASP A 133 -4.86 19.06 20.06
CA ASP A 133 -3.65 19.86 19.84
C ASP A 133 -3.33 20.00 18.37
N ALA A 134 -3.27 18.90 17.64
CA ALA A 134 -2.88 18.88 16.25
C ALA A 134 -3.85 19.70 15.38
N TYR A 135 -5.17 19.59 15.60
CA TYR A 135 -6.14 20.39 14.84
C TYR A 135 -5.97 21.88 15.09
N ARG A 136 -5.84 22.29 16.36
CA ARG A 136 -5.58 23.69 16.70
C ARG A 136 -4.28 24.16 16.06
N ARG A 137 -3.22 23.36 16.14
CA ARG A 137 -1.90 23.72 15.58
C ARG A 137 -1.95 23.85 14.06
N ALA A 138 -2.68 22.98 13.38
CA ALA A 138 -2.94 23.11 11.95
C ALA A 138 -3.73 24.41 11.63
N GLU A 139 -4.74 24.76 12.41
CA GLU A 139 -5.51 26.00 12.25
C GLU A 139 -4.67 27.26 12.48
N GLU A 140 -3.85 27.27 13.53
CA GLU A 140 -2.94 28.38 13.85
C GLU A 140 -1.93 28.57 12.71
N THR A 141 -1.33 27.48 12.24
CA THR A 141 -0.38 27.45 11.12
C THR A 141 -1.03 27.91 9.81
N ALA A 142 -2.25 27.46 9.53
CA ALA A 142 -3.03 27.88 8.37
C ALA A 142 -3.36 29.38 8.42
N LYS A 143 -3.66 29.91 9.62
CA LYS A 143 -3.98 31.31 9.86
C LYS A 143 -2.77 32.22 9.65
N HIS A 144 -1.61 31.89 10.22
CA HIS A 144 -0.43 32.74 10.09
C HIS A 144 0.40 32.48 8.81
N GLY A 145 0.16 31.36 8.13
CA GLY A 145 0.66 31.11 6.77
C GLY A 145 2.16 30.79 6.67
N LYS A 146 2.78 30.25 7.73
CA LYS A 146 4.21 29.87 7.77
C LYS A 146 4.33 28.41 8.23
N ILE A 147 5.24 27.59 7.70
CA ILE A 147 5.70 26.38 8.45
C ILE A 147 6.64 26.87 9.51
N ASP A 148 6.12 27.04 10.70
CA ASP A 148 6.94 27.38 11.85
C ASP A 148 6.17 27.01 13.12
N HIS A 149 6.91 26.71 14.18
CA HIS A 149 6.35 26.37 15.48
C HIS A 149 5.98 27.65 16.23
N LEU A 150 5.02 28.39 15.68
CA LEU A 150 4.55 29.69 16.17
C LEU A 150 3.07 29.64 16.55
N GLY A 151 2.68 30.48 17.50
CA GLY A 151 1.30 30.68 17.91
C GLY A 151 0.45 31.38 16.81
N PRO A 152 -0.85 31.61 17.08
CA PRO A 152 -1.83 32.11 16.10
C PRO A 152 -1.52 33.49 15.52
N ASP A 153 -0.63 34.27 16.16
CA ASP A 153 -0.17 35.57 15.70
C ASP A 153 1.02 35.48 14.71
N GLY A 154 1.59 34.29 14.54
CA GLY A 154 2.76 34.05 13.68
C GLY A 154 4.04 34.68 14.22
N VAL A 155 4.11 34.94 15.53
CA VAL A 155 5.26 35.57 16.22
C VAL A 155 5.52 34.92 17.58
N SER A 156 4.49 34.72 18.40
CA SER A 156 4.62 34.13 19.74
C SER A 156 4.91 32.65 19.68
N LEU A 157 5.40 32.08 20.78
CA LEU A 157 5.49 30.62 20.92
C LEU A 157 4.08 30.00 20.99
N PRO A 158 3.90 28.77 20.50
CA PRO A 158 2.66 28.02 20.67
C PRO A 158 2.36 27.80 22.14
N ASP A 159 1.08 27.93 22.49
CA ASP A 159 0.60 27.66 23.84
C ASP A 159 0.30 26.17 24.02
N TYR A 160 1.05 25.52 24.91
CA TYR A 160 0.82 24.12 25.31
C TYR A 160 0.25 24.00 26.74
N THR A 161 -0.17 25.12 27.35
CA THR A 161 -0.66 25.13 28.74
C THR A 161 -1.89 24.25 28.89
N GLY A 162 -1.79 23.23 29.74
CA GLY A 162 -2.87 22.27 30.01
C GLY A 162 -3.01 21.12 29.00
N ARG A 163 -2.05 20.98 28.06
CA ARG A 163 -2.15 20.03 26.94
C ARG A 163 -1.02 19.01 26.95
N LYS A 164 -1.16 17.91 26.21
CA LYS A 164 -0.27 16.73 26.32
C LYS A 164 0.89 16.74 25.33
N ALA A 165 0.76 17.46 24.22
CA ALA A 165 1.81 17.52 23.21
C ALA A 165 3.07 18.23 23.75
N TRP A 166 4.25 17.65 23.51
CA TRP A 166 5.54 18.31 23.71
C TRP A 166 6.37 18.39 22.42
N GLY A 167 6.01 17.60 21.40
CA GLY A 167 6.61 17.60 20.07
C GLY A 167 5.58 17.89 18.98
N GLU A 168 6.07 18.33 17.82
CA GLU A 168 5.26 18.71 16.66
C GLU A 168 6.01 18.45 15.35
N ASN A 169 5.33 17.84 14.39
CA ASN A 169 5.68 17.91 12.97
C ASN A 169 4.60 18.71 12.25
N LEU A 170 5.00 19.57 11.31
CA LEU A 170 4.08 20.33 10.45
C LEU A 170 4.35 19.97 8.99
N ALA A 171 3.30 19.92 8.18
CA ALA A 171 3.42 19.85 6.73
C ALA A 171 2.36 20.75 6.07
N TRP A 172 2.64 21.12 4.82
CA TRP A 172 1.67 21.75 3.92
C TRP A 172 1.51 20.89 2.69
N GLY A 173 0.40 21.11 1.99
CA GLY A 173 0.05 20.29 0.85
C GLY A 173 -0.90 19.21 1.31
N GLU A 174 -1.01 18.14 0.54
CA GLU A 174 -2.26 17.41 0.38
C GLU A 174 -2.61 16.53 1.61
N ASP A 175 -3.00 15.28 1.42
CA ASP A 175 -3.65 14.51 2.49
C ASP A 175 -2.69 13.95 3.56
N ALA A 176 -3.28 13.18 4.50
CA ALA A 176 -2.58 12.54 5.60
C ALA A 176 -1.48 11.55 5.14
N LYS A 177 -1.63 10.93 3.96
CA LYS A 177 -0.65 10.00 3.39
C LYS A 177 0.55 10.77 2.84
N GLU A 178 0.33 11.87 2.15
CA GLU A 178 1.42 12.73 1.69
C GLU A 178 2.19 13.33 2.87
N SER A 179 1.48 13.74 3.92
CA SER A 179 2.10 14.25 5.16
C SER A 179 3.02 13.21 5.82
N MET A 180 2.58 11.95 5.93
CA MET A 180 3.41 10.86 6.45
C MET A 180 4.61 10.55 5.56
N HIS A 181 4.41 10.55 4.23
CA HIS A 181 5.51 10.43 3.29
C HIS A 181 6.53 11.55 3.50
N ASP A 182 6.05 12.78 3.72
CA ASP A 182 6.86 13.99 3.89
C ASP A 182 7.72 13.99 5.15
N TRP A 183 7.14 13.55 6.27
CA TRP A 183 7.86 13.42 7.54
C TRP A 183 8.85 12.24 7.58
N ALA A 184 8.76 11.33 6.61
CA ALA A 184 9.61 10.15 6.51
C ALA A 184 10.36 10.08 5.18
N ARG A 185 10.59 11.23 4.53
CA ARG A 185 11.26 11.29 3.23
C ARG A 185 12.70 10.79 3.32
N LYS A 186 13.19 10.31 2.18
CA LYS A 186 14.55 9.78 2.02
C LYS A 186 15.64 10.82 2.30
N ASP A 187 15.37 12.10 2.08
CA ASP A 187 16.31 13.17 2.41
C ASP A 187 16.44 13.34 3.93
N GLU A 188 15.36 13.28 4.72
CA GLU A 188 15.45 13.25 6.18
C GLU A 188 16.19 12.02 6.71
N GLU A 189 15.93 10.84 6.13
CA GLU A 189 16.69 9.61 6.40
C GLU A 189 18.20 9.86 6.19
N SER A 190 18.55 10.40 5.03
CA SER A 190 19.95 10.71 4.67
C SER A 190 20.58 11.73 5.63
N GLN A 191 19.81 12.74 6.07
CA GLN A 191 20.26 13.76 7.01
C GLN A 191 20.40 13.21 8.43
N LEU A 192 19.58 12.24 8.83
CA LEU A 192 19.72 11.54 10.11
C LEU A 192 21.00 10.69 10.15
N HIS A 193 21.29 9.97 9.06
CA HIS A 193 22.54 9.22 8.95
C HIS A 193 23.77 10.14 8.95
N GLN A 194 23.75 11.22 8.16
CA GLN A 194 24.85 12.20 8.14
C GLN A 194 25.10 12.84 9.49
N ALA A 195 24.04 13.06 10.28
CA ALA A 195 24.12 13.62 11.62
C ALA A 195 24.45 12.56 12.70
N ASN A 196 24.81 11.33 12.33
CA ASN A 196 25.06 10.23 13.27
C ASN A 196 23.89 10.01 14.24
N GLY A 197 22.65 10.15 13.76
CA GLY A 197 21.44 10.01 14.56
C GLY A 197 21.10 11.21 15.45
N MET A 198 21.83 12.32 15.35
CA MET A 198 21.52 13.55 16.09
C MET A 198 20.42 14.34 15.39
N ILE A 199 19.46 14.85 16.18
CA ILE A 199 18.39 15.71 15.67
C ILE A 199 18.94 17.03 15.14
N ASN A 200 18.40 17.49 14.01
CA ASN A 200 18.59 18.82 13.47
C ASN A 200 17.37 19.24 12.63
N SER A 201 17.39 20.47 12.10
CA SER A 201 16.27 21.00 11.31
C SER A 201 15.93 20.21 10.05
N TYR A 202 16.82 19.37 9.53
CA TYR A 202 16.62 18.62 8.30
C TYR A 202 16.23 17.16 8.50
N ASN A 203 16.13 16.69 9.75
CA ASN A 203 15.74 15.32 10.07
C ASN A 203 14.76 15.22 11.26
N ALA A 204 14.29 16.38 11.75
CA ALA A 204 13.52 16.47 12.98
C ALA A 204 12.20 15.71 12.89
N HIS A 205 11.57 15.63 11.71
CA HIS A 205 10.28 14.94 11.59
C HIS A 205 10.47 13.43 11.74
N LEU A 206 11.43 12.86 11.00
CA LEU A 206 11.74 11.44 11.11
C LEU A 206 12.28 11.09 12.51
N TYR A 207 13.18 11.92 13.06
CA TYR A 207 13.71 11.73 14.42
C TYR A 207 12.58 11.64 15.45
N GLN A 208 11.59 12.55 15.40
CA GLN A 208 10.47 12.55 16.35
C GLN A 208 9.61 11.27 16.24
N ILE A 209 9.37 10.77 15.02
CA ILE A 209 8.63 9.52 14.80
C ILE A 209 9.36 8.31 15.42
N LEU A 210 10.69 8.27 15.28
CA LEU A 210 11.53 7.17 15.78
C LEU A 210 11.87 7.27 17.27
N ASN A 211 11.72 8.45 17.88
CA ASN A 211 12.09 8.62 19.28
C ASN A 211 11.20 7.75 20.21
N PRO A 212 11.75 6.75 20.93
CA PRO A 212 10.97 5.89 21.84
C PRO A 212 10.33 6.63 23.02
N GLU A 213 10.76 7.85 23.33
CA GLU A 213 10.13 8.67 24.37
C GLU A 213 8.74 9.19 23.94
N ASN A 214 8.47 9.25 22.64
CA ASN A 214 7.15 9.53 22.11
C ASN A 214 6.30 8.25 22.16
N ILE A 215 5.39 8.18 23.14
CA ILE A 215 4.52 7.02 23.37
C ILE A 215 3.06 7.29 22.99
N SER A 216 2.71 8.52 22.63
CA SER A 216 1.46 8.81 21.94
C SER A 216 1.57 9.98 20.98
N PHE A 217 0.57 10.12 20.12
CA PHE A 217 0.47 11.22 19.17
C PHE A 217 -0.99 11.52 18.80
N GLY A 218 -1.20 12.62 18.08
CA GLY A 218 -2.46 12.96 17.42
C GLY A 218 -2.20 13.63 16.08
N TYR A 219 -3.16 13.51 15.16
CA TYR A 219 -3.06 14.08 13.82
C TYR A 219 -4.21 15.06 13.58
N GLY A 220 -3.89 16.23 13.04
CA GLY A 220 -4.87 17.26 12.78
C GLY A 220 -4.61 17.97 11.47
N GLU A 221 -5.66 18.53 10.91
CA GLU A 221 -5.59 19.21 9.62
C GLU A 221 -6.52 20.41 9.56
N ALA A 222 -6.10 21.44 8.83
CA ALA A 222 -6.88 22.64 8.61
C ALA A 222 -6.66 23.17 7.19
N SER A 223 -7.75 23.60 6.56
CA SER A 223 -7.68 24.31 5.28
C SER A 223 -7.37 25.79 5.52
N GLY A 224 -6.49 26.36 4.71
CA GLY A 224 -6.15 27.78 4.78
C GLY A 224 -4.75 28.07 4.30
N GLY A 225 -4.32 29.32 4.46
CA GLY A 225 -2.96 29.78 4.17
C GLY A 225 -2.47 29.63 2.71
N PRO A 226 -1.20 29.95 2.45
CA PRO A 226 -0.68 30.05 1.09
C PRO A 226 -0.48 28.70 0.38
N TYR A 227 -0.64 27.57 1.06
CA TYR A 227 -0.45 26.24 0.48
C TYR A 227 -1.68 25.32 0.59
N GLY A 228 -2.85 25.88 0.91
CA GLY A 228 -4.15 25.22 0.79
C GLY A 228 -4.58 24.40 2.00
N LYS A 229 -3.79 23.38 2.38
CA LYS A 229 -4.04 22.53 3.55
C LYS A 229 -2.77 22.43 4.41
N VAL A 230 -2.97 22.48 5.72
CA VAL A 230 -1.94 22.24 6.73
C VAL A 230 -2.28 20.96 7.45
N SER A 231 -1.26 20.15 7.73
CA SER A 231 -1.34 19.05 8.68
C SER A 231 -0.35 19.23 9.82
N ALA A 232 -0.73 18.74 10.99
CA ALA A 232 0.11 18.69 12.17
C ALA A 232 0.06 17.28 12.77
N LEU A 233 1.22 16.82 13.23
CA LEU A 233 1.36 15.63 14.07
C LEU A 233 1.94 16.08 15.40
N THR A 234 1.17 15.95 16.46
CA THR A 234 1.63 16.27 17.82
C THR A 234 2.04 15.00 18.54
N LEU A 235 3.12 15.05 19.31
CA LEU A 235 3.68 13.87 19.99
C LEU A 235 3.78 14.09 21.50
N SER A 236 3.62 13.02 22.27
CA SER A 236 3.64 13.07 23.73
C SER A 236 4.42 11.93 24.39
N THR A 237 4.99 12.22 25.56
CA THR A 237 5.52 11.23 26.51
C THR A 237 4.43 10.65 27.43
N LYS A 238 3.17 11.05 27.25
CA LYS A 238 2.02 10.55 28.02
C LYS A 238 1.32 9.44 27.26
N VAL A 239 0.75 8.48 27.99
CA VAL A 239 0.00 7.36 27.41
C VAL A 239 -1.24 7.88 26.67
N GLY A 240 -1.41 7.43 25.43
CA GLY A 240 -2.58 7.71 24.62
C GLY A 240 -3.79 6.86 25.00
N ASP A 241 -4.97 7.33 24.66
CA ASP A 241 -6.24 6.73 25.08
C ASP A 241 -6.85 5.78 24.04
N THR A 242 -6.25 5.69 22.85
CA THR A 242 -6.80 4.92 21.72
C THR A 242 -5.72 4.04 21.10
N ASP A 243 -6.02 2.75 20.94
CA ASP A 243 -5.08 1.75 20.44
C ASP A 243 -5.71 0.93 19.30
N TYR A 244 -5.39 1.31 18.05
CA TYR A 244 -5.83 0.57 16.87
C TYR A 244 -4.92 -0.64 16.58
N GLN A 245 -5.37 -1.56 15.73
CA GLN A 245 -4.61 -2.77 15.40
C GLN A 245 -3.61 -2.59 14.25
N ASP A 246 -3.81 -1.60 13.38
CA ASP A 246 -2.93 -1.32 12.25
C ASP A 246 -1.46 -1.15 12.71
N GLY A 247 -0.54 -1.77 11.97
CA GLY A 247 0.90 -1.70 12.20
C GLY A 247 1.46 -2.44 13.42
N LYS A 248 0.65 -3.12 14.24
CA LYS A 248 1.20 -3.95 15.33
C LYS A 248 1.95 -5.19 14.82
N LEU A 249 2.95 -5.64 15.57
CA LEU A 249 3.76 -6.83 15.23
C LEU A 249 2.95 -8.12 15.21
N ASN A 250 2.02 -8.27 16.17
CA ASN A 250 1.17 -9.45 16.34
C ASN A 250 -0.31 -9.17 16.06
N SER A 251 -0.67 -7.97 15.58
CA SER A 251 -1.95 -7.90 14.87
C SER A 251 -1.81 -8.83 13.68
N ASN A 252 -2.88 -9.52 13.31
CA ASN A 252 -2.90 -10.43 12.17
C ASN A 252 -2.63 -9.73 10.81
N ASN A 253 -1.99 -8.57 10.82
CA ASN A 253 -1.47 -7.78 9.71
C ASN A 253 -0.06 -8.20 9.27
N ALA A 254 0.50 -9.29 9.82
CA ALA A 254 1.43 -10.07 9.02
C ALA A 254 0.66 -10.48 7.77
N THR A 255 0.89 -9.77 6.67
CA THR A 255 0.41 -10.12 5.34
C THR A 255 1.07 -11.46 4.98
N HIS A 256 0.50 -12.54 5.51
CA HIS A 256 0.95 -13.87 5.21
C HIS A 256 0.37 -14.25 3.86
N LEU A 257 1.21 -14.62 2.92
CA LEU A 257 0.79 -15.22 1.66
C LEU A 257 1.01 -16.72 1.77
N ASP A 258 -0.08 -17.48 1.76
CA ASP A 258 -0.07 -18.93 1.73
C ASP A 258 -0.72 -19.46 0.47
N PHE A 259 -0.32 -20.67 0.07
CA PHE A 259 -0.89 -21.33 -1.10
C PHE A 259 -1.78 -22.49 -0.66
N ALA A 260 -2.94 -22.56 -1.30
CA ALA A 260 -3.77 -23.76 -1.35
C ALA A 260 -3.85 -24.22 -2.81
N TRP A 261 -4.05 -25.52 -3.02
CA TRP A 261 -4.34 -26.02 -4.37
C TRP A 261 -5.29 -27.20 -4.33
N ILE A 262 -6.04 -27.36 -5.41
CA ILE A 262 -6.96 -28.46 -5.63
C ILE A 262 -6.57 -29.09 -6.97
N VAL A 263 -6.14 -30.34 -6.93
CA VAL A 263 -5.89 -31.14 -8.13
C VAL A 263 -7.25 -31.60 -8.67
N ARG A 264 -7.55 -31.26 -9.92
CA ARG A 264 -8.76 -31.67 -10.63
C ARG A 264 -8.39 -32.53 -11.84
N ASP A 265 -9.39 -33.10 -12.50
CA ASP A 265 -9.18 -34.04 -13.60
C ASP A 265 -8.34 -33.46 -14.75
N ASN A 266 -8.48 -32.15 -15.01
CA ASN A 266 -7.92 -31.51 -16.21
C ASN A 266 -7.03 -30.30 -15.91
N ASP A 267 -6.96 -29.84 -14.65
CA ASP A 267 -6.11 -28.74 -14.22
C ASP A 267 -5.82 -28.78 -12.72
N ILE A 268 -5.02 -27.83 -12.23
CA ILE A 268 -4.87 -27.57 -10.80
C ILE A 268 -5.39 -26.17 -10.50
N ALA A 269 -6.39 -26.05 -9.62
CA ALA A 269 -6.79 -24.75 -9.09
C ALA A 269 -5.77 -24.33 -8.03
N VAL A 270 -5.09 -23.21 -8.23
CA VAL A 270 -4.15 -22.62 -7.27
C VAL A 270 -4.79 -21.41 -6.61
N GLY A 271 -4.65 -21.32 -5.29
CA GLY A 271 -5.31 -20.32 -4.46
C GLY A 271 -4.34 -19.64 -3.51
N ALA A 272 -4.53 -18.35 -3.29
CA ALA A 272 -3.72 -17.53 -2.40
C ALA A 272 -4.55 -17.17 -1.17
N ASN A 273 -4.04 -17.49 0.00
CA ASN A 273 -4.55 -16.97 1.25
C ASN A 273 -3.68 -15.79 1.67
N ALA A 274 -4.16 -14.58 1.40
CA ALA A 274 -3.54 -13.34 1.85
C ALA A 274 -4.48 -12.60 2.80
N TYR A 275 -4.03 -12.32 4.02
CA TYR A 275 -4.82 -11.54 4.97
C TYR A 275 -4.57 -10.04 4.78
N SER A 276 -5.64 -9.27 4.56
CA SER A 276 -5.60 -7.82 4.39
C SER A 276 -6.95 -7.21 4.76
N ASN A 277 -6.93 -6.02 5.39
CA ASN A 277 -8.12 -5.20 5.61
C ASN A 277 -8.54 -4.38 4.36
N LYS A 278 -7.79 -4.50 3.28
CA LYS A 278 -8.01 -3.84 1.98
C LYS A 278 -8.20 -4.88 0.87
N THR A 279 -8.95 -4.51 -0.16
CA THR A 279 -9.02 -5.27 -1.42
C THR A 279 -7.62 -5.44 -2.01
N LEU A 280 -7.33 -6.63 -2.54
CA LEU A 280 -6.04 -7.00 -3.12
C LEU A 280 -6.20 -7.41 -4.59
N GLU A 281 -5.14 -7.23 -5.39
CA GLU A 281 -5.01 -7.82 -6.72
C GLU A 281 -3.92 -8.89 -6.72
N TYR A 282 -4.16 -10.00 -7.41
CA TYR A 282 -3.31 -11.18 -7.46
C TYR A 282 -2.86 -11.47 -8.88
N ARG A 283 -1.62 -11.91 -9.05
CA ARG A 283 -1.08 -12.45 -10.31
C ARG A 283 -0.40 -13.79 -10.03
N TRP A 284 -0.66 -14.76 -10.89
CA TRP A 284 -0.10 -16.11 -10.81
C TRP A 284 0.81 -16.38 -11.99
N LEU A 285 2.02 -16.86 -11.71
CA LEU A 285 3.04 -17.19 -12.69
C LEU A 285 3.55 -18.61 -12.44
N SER A 286 4.01 -19.27 -13.49
CA SER A 286 4.77 -20.51 -13.40
C SER A 286 6.10 -20.37 -14.12
N TYR A 287 7.17 -20.88 -13.52
CA TYR A 287 8.47 -21.01 -14.18
C TYR A 287 8.73 -22.48 -14.48
N ASN A 288 8.84 -22.84 -15.75
CA ASN A 288 9.13 -24.21 -16.15
C ASN A 288 10.64 -24.48 -16.01
N LEU A 289 11.03 -25.43 -15.16
CA LEU A 289 12.44 -25.73 -14.88
C LEU A 289 13.14 -26.42 -16.06
N SER A 290 12.41 -27.09 -16.95
CA SER A 290 12.97 -27.73 -18.14
C SER A 290 13.24 -26.75 -19.27
N THR A 291 12.33 -25.81 -19.52
CA THR A 291 12.46 -24.83 -20.61
C THR A 291 13.06 -23.50 -20.15
N GLN A 292 13.20 -23.31 -18.84
CA GLN A 292 13.72 -22.09 -18.21
C GLN A 292 12.91 -20.83 -18.56
N GLN A 293 11.60 -20.97 -18.71
CA GLN A 293 10.70 -19.90 -19.13
C GLN A 293 9.59 -19.65 -18.13
N TRP A 294 9.27 -18.37 -17.93
CA TRP A 294 8.08 -17.93 -17.22
C TRP A 294 6.84 -17.98 -18.13
N ALA A 295 5.72 -18.39 -17.56
CA ALA A 295 4.40 -18.32 -18.16
C ALA A 295 3.39 -17.77 -17.16
N THR A 296 2.50 -16.89 -17.63
CA THR A 296 1.40 -16.37 -16.82
C THR A 296 0.30 -17.42 -16.71
N ILE A 297 -0.10 -17.72 -15.48
CA ILE A 297 -1.27 -18.56 -15.19
C ILE A 297 -2.53 -17.69 -15.20
N ALA A 298 -2.49 -16.60 -14.45
CA ALA A 298 -3.53 -15.57 -14.41
C ALA A 298 -2.88 -14.21 -14.16
N ASP A 299 -3.32 -13.19 -14.88
CA ASP A 299 -2.85 -11.82 -14.67
C ASP A 299 -3.67 -11.11 -13.57
N TRP A 300 -3.26 -9.89 -13.23
CA TRP A 300 -3.81 -9.09 -12.14
C TRP A 300 -5.35 -9.08 -12.09
N SER A 301 -5.92 -9.66 -11.03
CA SER A 301 -7.35 -9.60 -10.75
C SER A 301 -7.62 -9.60 -9.24
N THR A 302 -8.82 -9.24 -8.81
CA THR A 302 -9.23 -9.36 -7.40
C THR A 302 -9.49 -10.80 -6.97
N GLY A 303 -9.53 -11.76 -7.91
CA GLY A 303 -9.67 -13.18 -7.63
C GLY A 303 -8.35 -13.75 -7.12
N ASN A 304 -8.39 -14.40 -5.95
CA ASN A 304 -7.23 -15.05 -5.34
C ASN A 304 -7.01 -16.49 -5.81
N TRP A 305 -7.91 -17.02 -6.64
CA TRP A 305 -7.80 -18.36 -7.26
C TRP A 305 -7.58 -18.27 -8.77
N ALA A 306 -6.80 -19.20 -9.31
CA ALA A 306 -6.57 -19.36 -10.74
C ALA A 306 -6.56 -20.84 -11.15
N SER A 307 -6.97 -21.11 -12.39
CA SER A 307 -6.85 -22.41 -13.04
C SER A 307 -5.47 -22.53 -13.70
N TRP A 308 -4.64 -23.44 -13.24
CA TRP A 308 -3.33 -23.71 -13.83
C TRP A 308 -3.38 -24.95 -14.71
N VAL A 309 -3.19 -24.74 -16.01
CA VAL A 309 -3.06 -25.80 -17.02
C VAL A 309 -1.69 -25.71 -17.65
N THR A 310 -0.92 -26.79 -17.53
CA THR A 310 0.38 -26.92 -18.20
C THR A 310 0.73 -28.38 -18.43
N ARG A 311 1.85 -28.65 -19.11
CA ARG A 311 2.35 -30.02 -19.30
C ARG A 311 2.90 -30.57 -17.99
N PRO A 312 2.78 -31.88 -17.72
CA PRO A 312 3.43 -32.50 -16.57
C PRO A 312 4.92 -32.18 -16.49
N GLY A 313 5.42 -31.90 -15.29
CA GLY A 313 6.82 -31.53 -15.07
C GLY A 313 7.04 -30.75 -13.77
N ASP A 314 8.27 -30.28 -13.58
CA ASP A 314 8.68 -29.51 -12.41
C ASP A 314 8.69 -28.01 -12.69
N TYR A 315 8.12 -27.25 -11.77
CA TYR A 315 7.91 -25.82 -11.91
C TYR A 315 8.24 -25.08 -10.62
N TRP A 316 8.49 -23.78 -10.73
CA TRP A 316 8.19 -22.87 -9.63
C TRP A 316 6.79 -22.29 -9.84
N LEU A 317 5.93 -22.42 -8.83
CA LEU A 317 4.66 -21.71 -8.75
C LEU A 317 4.88 -20.42 -7.98
N HIS A 318 4.52 -19.29 -8.58
CA HIS A 318 4.73 -17.97 -8.01
C HIS A 318 3.44 -17.15 -8.00
N CYS A 319 3.20 -16.46 -6.91
CA CYS A 319 2.09 -15.51 -6.78
C CYS A 319 2.62 -14.18 -6.29
N GLU A 320 2.15 -13.11 -6.92
CA GLU A 320 2.34 -11.74 -6.47
C GLU A 320 1.00 -11.16 -6.05
N VAL A 321 1.02 -10.36 -4.99
CA VAL A 321 -0.14 -9.63 -4.47
C VAL A 321 0.21 -8.16 -4.44
N ARG A 322 -0.66 -7.31 -4.98
CA ARG A 322 -0.45 -5.86 -4.99
C ARG A 322 -1.65 -5.12 -4.43
N ASP A 323 -1.38 -3.90 -3.98
CA ASP A 323 -2.41 -2.94 -3.67
C ASP A 323 -3.04 -2.41 -4.99
N PRO A 324 -4.38 -2.46 -5.14
CA PRO A 324 -5.05 -2.12 -6.39
C PRO A 324 -5.01 -0.63 -6.72
N TYR A 325 -4.71 0.25 -5.76
CA TYR A 325 -4.66 1.69 -5.98
C TYR A 325 -3.25 2.14 -6.38
N THR A 326 -2.24 1.71 -5.62
CA THR A 326 -0.84 2.09 -5.84
C THR A 326 -0.15 1.23 -6.89
N LYS A 327 -0.73 0.06 -7.22
CA LYS A 327 -0.16 -0.96 -8.11
C LYS A 327 1.18 -1.53 -7.64
N LYS A 328 1.58 -1.26 -6.40
CA LYS A 328 2.81 -1.77 -5.80
C LYS A 328 2.59 -3.20 -5.29
N VAL A 329 3.48 -4.12 -5.66
CA VAL A 329 3.53 -5.47 -5.07
C VAL A 329 3.85 -5.34 -3.58
N ILE A 330 2.98 -5.90 -2.75
CA ILE A 330 3.06 -5.87 -1.29
C ILE A 330 3.38 -7.25 -0.71
N LEU A 331 3.15 -8.33 -1.46
CA LEU A 331 3.56 -9.69 -1.14
C LEU A 331 3.94 -10.46 -2.40
N GLU A 332 4.84 -11.41 -2.23
CA GLU A 332 5.12 -12.43 -3.22
C GLU A 332 5.54 -13.73 -2.54
N LYS A 333 5.29 -14.86 -3.19
CA LYS A 333 5.73 -16.17 -2.72
C LYS A 333 6.01 -17.08 -3.90
N THR A 334 7.04 -17.91 -3.75
CA THR A 334 7.42 -18.93 -4.73
C THR A 334 7.55 -20.27 -4.03
N ILE A 335 6.98 -21.33 -4.61
CA ILE A 335 7.21 -22.70 -4.17
C ILE A 335 7.64 -23.58 -5.34
N ALA A 336 8.40 -24.64 -5.06
CA ALA A 336 8.57 -25.72 -6.02
C ALA A 336 7.26 -26.51 -6.14
N PHE A 337 6.88 -26.88 -7.36
CA PHE A 337 5.64 -27.60 -7.62
C PHE A 337 5.85 -28.64 -8.73
N HIS A 338 5.51 -29.90 -8.43
CA HIS A 338 5.49 -30.97 -9.41
C HIS A 338 4.08 -31.10 -9.98
N TYR A 339 3.89 -30.72 -11.24
CA TYR A 339 2.61 -30.74 -11.93
C TYR A 339 2.40 -32.11 -12.58
N THR A 340 1.34 -32.84 -12.20
CA THR A 340 1.09 -34.22 -12.65
C THR A 340 -0.18 -34.39 -13.48
N VAL A 341 -1.04 -33.36 -13.56
CA VAL A 341 -2.33 -33.49 -14.25
C VAL A 341 -2.09 -33.57 -15.76
N PRO A 342 -2.63 -34.58 -16.47
CA PRO A 342 -2.59 -34.61 -17.92
C PRO A 342 -3.29 -33.35 -18.47
N SER A 343 -2.60 -32.58 -19.31
CA SER A 343 -3.16 -31.35 -19.89
C SER A 343 -4.26 -31.69 -20.89
N GLN A 344 -5.51 -31.82 -20.45
CA GLN A 344 -6.65 -31.84 -21.35
C GLN A 344 -7.26 -30.45 -21.42
N THR A 345 -7.41 -29.92 -22.63
CA THR A 345 -8.15 -28.69 -22.85
C THR A 345 -9.63 -29.02 -22.77
N VAL A 346 -10.35 -28.41 -21.83
CA VAL A 346 -11.78 -28.64 -21.60
C VAL A 346 -12.56 -27.33 -21.52
N ILE A 347 -13.88 -27.43 -21.64
CA ILE A 347 -14.80 -26.30 -21.44
C ILE A 347 -14.96 -26.09 -19.92
N ALA A 348 -14.38 -25.00 -19.42
CA ALA A 348 -14.37 -24.66 -18.00
C ALA A 348 -15.60 -23.88 -17.54
N GLY A 349 -16.32 -23.23 -18.46
CA GLY A 349 -17.53 -22.50 -18.15
C GLY A 349 -18.39 -22.29 -19.37
N THR A 350 -19.71 -22.22 -19.16
CA THR A 350 -20.69 -21.90 -20.19
C THR A 350 -21.70 -20.92 -19.63
N TYR A 351 -22.16 -20.00 -20.47
CA TYR A 351 -23.16 -19.00 -20.12
C TYR A 351 -24.20 -18.91 -21.24
N ALA A 352 -25.46 -18.77 -20.85
CA ALA A 352 -26.55 -18.46 -21.76
C ALA A 352 -27.63 -17.69 -20.98
N ALA A 353 -27.88 -16.44 -21.35
CA ALA A 353 -28.95 -15.66 -20.77
C ALA A 353 -29.46 -14.59 -21.74
N TRP A 354 -30.69 -14.13 -21.52
CA TRP A 354 -31.24 -13.02 -22.27
C TRP A 354 -30.51 -11.71 -21.97
N GLN A 355 -30.16 -10.98 -23.04
CA GLN A 355 -29.65 -9.63 -23.04
C GLN A 355 -30.49 -8.82 -24.04
N GLY A 356 -31.54 -8.18 -23.53
CA GLY A 356 -32.56 -7.55 -24.38
C GLY A 356 -33.27 -8.59 -25.24
N ASN A 357 -33.34 -8.35 -26.56
CA ASN A 357 -34.00 -9.24 -27.53
C ASN A 357 -33.05 -10.30 -28.11
N SER A 358 -31.92 -10.55 -27.47
CA SER A 358 -30.91 -11.52 -27.92
C SER A 358 -30.43 -12.35 -26.74
N VAL A 359 -29.84 -13.49 -27.03
CA VAL A 359 -29.23 -14.38 -26.05
C VAL A 359 -27.73 -14.14 -26.06
N LEU A 360 -27.19 -13.69 -24.93
CA LEU A 360 -25.77 -13.64 -24.69
C LEU A 360 -25.29 -15.05 -24.34
N LEU A 361 -24.37 -15.56 -25.15
CA LEU A 361 -23.75 -16.86 -25.00
C LEU A 361 -22.29 -16.67 -24.64
N GLY A 362 -21.80 -17.49 -23.72
CA GLY A 362 -20.41 -17.47 -23.30
C GLY A 362 -19.82 -18.86 -23.15
N ALA A 363 -18.54 -19.00 -23.45
CA ALA A 363 -17.77 -20.19 -23.15
C ALA A 363 -16.36 -19.80 -22.71
N THR A 364 -15.82 -20.56 -21.77
CA THR A 364 -14.41 -20.45 -21.37
C THR A 364 -13.77 -21.83 -21.38
N THR A 365 -12.46 -21.87 -21.60
CA THR A 365 -11.66 -23.09 -21.47
C THR A 365 -10.67 -22.97 -20.31
N ASN A 366 -10.28 -24.10 -19.73
CA ASN A 366 -9.22 -24.16 -18.72
C ASN A 366 -7.83 -23.87 -19.32
N ASN A 367 -7.67 -23.98 -20.64
CA ASN A 367 -6.40 -23.73 -21.31
C ASN A 367 -6.26 -22.24 -21.67
N PRO A 368 -5.35 -21.48 -21.05
CA PRO A 368 -5.18 -20.05 -21.35
C PRO A 368 -4.68 -19.78 -22.78
N ASN A 369 -4.07 -20.78 -23.43
CA ASN A 369 -3.66 -20.73 -24.84
C ASN A 369 -4.66 -21.45 -25.76
N GLY A 370 -5.76 -21.98 -25.20
CA GLY A 370 -6.83 -22.60 -25.95
C GLY A 370 -7.80 -21.56 -26.50
N SER A 371 -8.72 -22.02 -27.35
CA SER A 371 -9.79 -21.19 -27.89
C SER A 371 -11.13 -21.88 -27.76
N THR A 372 -12.21 -21.11 -27.85
CA THR A 372 -13.57 -21.62 -27.82
C THR A 372 -14.31 -21.29 -29.10
N LYS A 373 -15.26 -22.14 -29.47
CA LYS A 373 -16.29 -21.83 -30.47
C LYS A 373 -17.67 -22.11 -29.90
N ILE A 374 -18.65 -21.37 -30.39
CA ILE A 374 -20.06 -21.53 -30.03
C ILE A 374 -20.83 -21.75 -31.32
N LYS A 375 -21.64 -22.80 -31.39
CA LYS A 375 -22.47 -23.13 -32.55
C LYS A 375 -23.91 -23.32 -32.14
N ILE A 376 -24.83 -22.96 -33.02
CA ILE A 376 -26.26 -23.11 -32.81
C ILE A 376 -26.82 -24.10 -33.80
N TYR A 377 -27.44 -25.15 -33.28
CA TYR A 377 -28.19 -26.12 -34.07
C TYR A 377 -29.69 -25.85 -33.93
N ASP A 378 -30.37 -25.63 -35.04
CA ASP A 378 -31.83 -25.57 -35.07
C ASP A 378 -32.39 -27.00 -35.12
N TYR A 379 -33.04 -27.41 -34.02
CA TYR A 379 -33.54 -28.76 -33.88
C TYR A 379 -34.68 -29.08 -34.85
N ASN A 380 -35.47 -28.07 -35.23
CA ASN A 380 -36.59 -28.25 -36.15
C ASN A 380 -36.10 -28.30 -37.60
N ALA A 381 -35.19 -27.40 -37.97
CA ALA A 381 -34.61 -27.36 -39.31
C ALA A 381 -33.52 -28.42 -39.56
N LYS A 382 -33.07 -29.11 -38.50
CA LYS A 382 -32.05 -30.16 -38.53
C LYS A 382 -30.70 -29.70 -39.09
N GLN A 383 -30.33 -28.44 -38.87
CA GLN A 383 -29.09 -27.86 -39.39
C GLN A 383 -28.43 -26.90 -38.40
N TRP A 384 -27.11 -26.73 -38.53
CA TRP A 384 -26.38 -25.65 -37.87
C TRP A 384 -26.76 -24.33 -38.53
N VAL A 385 -27.21 -23.37 -37.74
CA VAL A 385 -27.71 -22.07 -38.23
C VAL A 385 -26.77 -20.93 -37.93
N GLU A 386 -25.92 -21.05 -36.91
CA GLU A 386 -24.95 -20.01 -36.53
C GLU A 386 -23.67 -20.63 -35.96
N GLY A 387 -22.56 -19.89 -36.09
CA GLY A 387 -21.26 -20.24 -35.55
C GLY A 387 -20.44 -19.01 -35.19
N PHE A 388 -19.82 -19.03 -34.01
CA PHE A 388 -19.10 -17.90 -33.44
C PHE A 388 -17.72 -18.38 -32.97
N ASP A 389 -16.68 -17.67 -33.38
CA ASP A 389 -15.33 -17.87 -32.86
C ASP A 389 -15.10 -16.97 -31.63
N GLY A 390 -14.53 -17.54 -30.57
CA GLY A 390 -14.20 -16.82 -29.34
C GLY A 390 -15.16 -17.09 -28.18
N PRO A 391 -14.94 -16.41 -27.05
CA PRO A 391 -15.59 -16.74 -25.78
C PRO A 391 -16.98 -16.14 -25.60
N TRP A 392 -17.40 -15.18 -26.45
CA TRP A 392 -18.68 -14.49 -26.32
C TRP A 392 -19.37 -14.36 -27.67
N ALA A 393 -20.68 -14.58 -27.67
CA ALA A 393 -21.53 -14.37 -28.83
C ALA A 393 -22.87 -13.76 -28.41
N LEU A 394 -23.39 -12.84 -29.23
CA LEU A 394 -24.75 -12.34 -29.09
C LEU A 394 -25.57 -12.91 -30.24
N TRP A 395 -26.55 -13.74 -29.92
CA TRP A 395 -27.37 -14.44 -30.89
C TRP A 395 -28.83 -14.00 -30.81
N SER A 396 -29.46 -13.71 -31.95
CA SER A 396 -30.86 -13.26 -32.02
C SER A 396 -31.76 -14.39 -32.53
N PRO A 397 -32.31 -15.23 -31.64
CA PRO A 397 -33.15 -16.35 -32.04
C PRO A 397 -34.53 -15.95 -32.58
N ARG A 398 -35.12 -16.86 -33.36
CA ARG A 398 -36.57 -16.91 -33.58
C ARG A 398 -37.18 -17.94 -32.61
N PRO A 399 -38.49 -17.88 -32.33
CA PRO A 399 -39.14 -18.89 -31.50
C PRO A 399 -38.89 -20.30 -32.02
N GLY A 400 -38.44 -21.21 -31.15
CA GLY A 400 -38.02 -22.54 -31.57
C GLY A 400 -37.20 -23.31 -30.53
N ILE A 401 -36.75 -24.50 -30.91
CA ILE A 401 -35.90 -25.36 -30.07
C ILE A 401 -34.50 -25.40 -30.70
N TYR A 402 -33.51 -25.01 -29.92
CA TYR A 402 -32.13 -24.93 -30.38
C TYR A 402 -31.20 -25.68 -29.44
N TRP A 403 -30.07 -26.14 -29.97
CA TRP A 403 -28.95 -26.59 -29.15
C TRP A 403 -27.81 -25.60 -29.26
N THR A 404 -27.30 -25.14 -28.12
CA THR A 404 -26.01 -24.46 -28.06
C THR A 404 -24.93 -25.51 -27.89
N HIS A 405 -24.00 -25.55 -28.84
CA HIS A 405 -22.84 -26.41 -28.82
C HIS A 405 -21.59 -25.58 -28.60
N PHE A 406 -20.93 -25.82 -27.49
CA PHE A 406 -19.69 -25.21 -27.09
C PHE A 406 -18.55 -26.17 -27.42
N GLU A 407 -17.48 -25.63 -27.97
CA GLU A 407 -16.26 -26.36 -28.32
C GLU A 407 -15.07 -25.70 -27.64
N ALA A 408 -14.16 -26.49 -27.07
CA ALA A 408 -12.85 -26.04 -26.63
C ALA A 408 -11.76 -26.68 -27.49
N TYR A 409 -10.83 -25.84 -27.93
CA TYR A 409 -9.70 -26.21 -28.77
C TYR A 409 -8.40 -25.98 -28.02
N ASP A 410 -7.47 -26.92 -28.16
CA ASP A 410 -6.12 -26.77 -27.63
C ASP A 410 -5.33 -25.66 -28.36
N GLN A 411 -4.12 -25.39 -27.87
CA GLN A 411 -3.20 -24.39 -28.43
C GLN A 411 -2.76 -24.66 -29.87
N ASN A 412 -2.96 -25.87 -30.39
CA ASN A 412 -2.65 -26.25 -31.76
C ASN A 412 -3.90 -26.22 -32.67
N GLY A 413 -5.06 -25.86 -32.13
CA GLY A 413 -6.33 -25.84 -32.85
C GLY A 413 -7.01 -27.20 -32.95
N ASN A 414 -6.61 -28.20 -32.17
CA ASN A 414 -7.32 -29.48 -32.11
C ASN A 414 -8.53 -29.38 -31.19
N LEU A 415 -9.68 -29.90 -31.63
CA LEU A 415 -10.88 -29.99 -30.80
C LEU A 415 -10.59 -30.95 -29.64
N SER A 416 -10.76 -30.47 -28.41
CA SER A 416 -10.35 -31.19 -27.20
C SER A 416 -11.52 -31.50 -26.25
N ASP A 417 -12.59 -30.70 -26.28
CA ASP A 417 -13.82 -30.94 -25.51
C ASP A 417 -15.04 -30.27 -26.14
N VAL A 418 -16.23 -30.80 -25.86
CA VAL A 418 -17.50 -30.27 -26.32
C VAL A 418 -18.58 -30.35 -25.23
N LYS A 419 -19.44 -29.33 -25.15
CA LYS A 419 -20.61 -29.31 -24.27
C LYS A 419 -21.83 -28.84 -25.04
N THR A 420 -22.94 -29.56 -24.93
CA THR A 420 -24.18 -29.24 -25.67
C THR A 420 -25.35 -29.11 -24.73
N TYR A 421 -26.13 -28.04 -24.88
CA TYR A 421 -27.33 -27.79 -24.09
C TYR A 421 -28.49 -27.45 -25.02
N ALA A 422 -29.65 -28.07 -24.77
CA ALA A 422 -30.88 -27.72 -25.45
C ALA A 422 -31.57 -26.57 -24.71
N PHE A 423 -32.14 -25.63 -25.45
CA PHE A 423 -32.95 -24.56 -24.89
C PHE A 423 -34.03 -24.13 -25.88
N GLY A 424 -35.20 -23.81 -25.32
CA GLY A 424 -36.31 -23.23 -26.05
C GLY A 424 -36.26 -21.71 -25.98
N VAL A 425 -36.62 -21.07 -27.08
CA VAL A 425 -36.73 -19.61 -27.20
C VAL A 425 -38.18 -19.23 -27.45
#